data_AF-A0A5E3WZM4-F1
#
_entry.id   AF-A0A5E3WZM4-F1
#
_cell.length_a   1.000
_cell.length_b   1.000
_cell.length_c   1.000
_cell.angle_alpha   90.00
_cell.angle_beta   90.00
_cell.angle_gamma   90.00
#
_symmetry.space_group_name_H-M   'P 1'
#
loop_
_entity.id
_entity.type
_entity.pdbx_description
1 polymer ?
#
loop_
_entity_poly.entity_id
_entity_poly.type
_entity_poly.pdbx_seq_one_letter_code
_entity_poly.pdbx_strand_id
1 'polypeptide(L)'
;MLTSAAFAFSSVVVSALATPLGSTLLEKRTPPACAWNSVTNVTESFTLLAVGRNDPPTLTPLALGELDAFQPGIRIIASAASLSKNYGTNFTMTDGAMYSIPVDGSGGVALSNYVPTSNTLLEFTASDDSATGDAIPAYCELFNTSPHGVTYPYTLAVNADLDDFALCTAPNNGKPVDVIVFAPDSGVTDPYDASSCVPVSVQVLHDCC
;
A
#
# COMPACT_ATOMS: atom_id res chain seq x y z
N MET A 1 -70.98 7.40 20.50
CA MET A 1 -70.10 7.17 19.34
C MET A 1 -68.88 8.04 19.52
N LEU A 2 -67.72 7.44 19.83
CA LEU A 2 -66.37 8.04 19.71
C LEU A 2 -65.38 6.93 20.05
N THR A 3 -64.85 6.28 19.03
CA THR A 3 -63.74 5.31 19.14
C THR A 3 -62.49 5.97 18.56
N SER A 4 -61.54 6.31 19.42
CA SER A 4 -60.20 6.79 19.05
C SER A 4 -59.37 5.62 18.53
N ALA A 5 -58.80 5.78 17.33
CA ALA A 5 -57.80 4.88 16.78
C ALA A 5 -56.39 5.39 17.16
N ALA A 6 -55.60 4.55 17.81
CA ALA A 6 -54.19 4.81 18.10
C ALA A 6 -53.32 4.19 17.00
N PHE A 7 -52.52 5.00 16.32
CA PHE A 7 -51.47 4.55 15.40
C PHE A 7 -50.19 4.29 16.17
N ALA A 8 -49.74 3.03 16.23
CA ALA A 8 -48.44 2.65 16.76
C ALA A 8 -47.40 2.69 15.63
N PHE A 9 -46.41 3.57 15.76
CA PHE A 9 -45.25 3.60 14.86
C PHE A 9 -44.29 2.46 15.24
N SER A 10 -44.05 1.57 14.28
CA SER A 10 -43.10 0.46 14.39
C SER A 10 -41.69 0.98 14.10
N SER A 11 -40.81 0.96 15.09
CA SER A 11 -39.38 1.27 14.91
C SER A 11 -38.64 0.00 14.50
N VAL A 12 -38.23 -0.06 13.23
CA VAL A 12 -37.31 -1.09 12.72
C VAL A 12 -35.90 -0.71 13.17
N VAL A 13 -35.35 -1.45 14.12
CA VAL A 13 -33.94 -1.40 14.46
C VAL A 13 -33.20 -2.23 13.41
N VAL A 14 -32.52 -1.57 12.47
CA VAL A 14 -31.60 -2.22 11.54
C VAL A 14 -30.32 -2.50 12.30
N SER A 15 -30.15 -3.74 12.75
CA SER A 15 -28.86 -4.23 13.23
C SER A 15 -27.88 -4.23 12.06
N ALA A 16 -26.95 -3.29 12.04
CA ALA A 16 -25.79 -3.35 11.17
C ALA A 16 -24.93 -4.54 11.62
N LEU A 17 -24.94 -5.62 10.82
CA LEU A 17 -23.97 -6.68 10.93
C LEU A 17 -22.61 -6.07 10.57
N ALA A 18 -21.75 -5.85 11.57
CA ALA A 18 -20.34 -5.63 11.35
C ALA A 18 -19.77 -6.91 10.71
N THR A 19 -19.55 -6.87 9.40
CA THR A 19 -18.76 -7.88 8.71
C THR A 19 -17.32 -7.78 9.20
N PRO A 20 -16.72 -8.87 9.72
CA PRO A 20 -15.29 -8.90 9.93
C PRO A 20 -14.61 -8.82 8.56
N LEU A 21 -13.99 -7.68 8.24
CA LEU A 21 -13.08 -7.58 7.12
C LEU A 21 -11.73 -8.14 7.55
N GLY A 22 -11.68 -9.47 7.58
CA GLY A 22 -10.45 -10.24 7.49
C GLY A 22 -10.62 -11.16 6.29
N SER A 23 -9.84 -10.90 5.24
CA SER A 23 -9.80 -11.68 4.00
C SER A 23 -11.04 -11.57 3.10
N THR A 24 -11.15 -10.47 2.35
CA THR A 24 -11.71 -10.60 1.00
C THR A 24 -10.82 -11.60 0.24
N LEU A 25 -11.42 -12.65 -0.33
CA LEU A 25 -10.80 -13.60 -1.25
C LEU A 25 -9.65 -12.92 -2.02
N LEU A 26 -8.41 -13.41 -1.84
CA LEU A 26 -7.27 -13.04 -2.67
C LEU A 26 -7.61 -13.40 -4.12
N GLU A 27 -8.29 -12.49 -4.80
CA GLU A 27 -8.49 -12.62 -6.23
C GLU A 27 -7.13 -12.26 -6.83
N LYS A 28 -6.44 -13.30 -7.32
CA LYS A 28 -5.27 -13.20 -8.20
C LYS A 28 -5.74 -12.54 -9.51
N ARG A 29 -6.22 -11.29 -9.42
CA ARG A 29 -6.71 -10.50 -10.55
C ARG A 29 -5.54 -10.29 -11.49
N THR A 30 -5.83 -10.32 -12.79
CA THR A 30 -4.86 -9.85 -13.77
C THR A 30 -4.75 -8.33 -13.58
N PRO A 31 -3.58 -7.81 -13.20
CA PRO A 31 -3.40 -6.37 -13.11
C PRO A 31 -3.55 -5.74 -14.50
N PRO A 32 -4.03 -4.49 -14.59
CA PRO A 32 -4.03 -3.75 -15.84
C PRO A 32 -2.60 -3.62 -16.35
N ALA A 33 -2.46 -3.61 -17.67
CA ALA A 33 -1.16 -3.42 -18.29
C ALA A 33 -0.56 -2.06 -17.87
N CYS A 34 0.72 -2.08 -17.56
CA CYS A 34 1.48 -0.85 -17.34
C CYS A 34 1.42 0.06 -18.57
N ALA A 35 1.58 1.36 -18.37
CA ALA A 35 1.68 2.31 -19.48
C ALA A 35 2.83 1.94 -20.43
N TRP A 36 2.73 2.32 -21.71
CA TRP A 36 3.73 1.96 -22.72
C TRP A 36 5.15 2.49 -22.43
N ASN A 37 5.27 3.53 -21.61
CA ASN A 37 6.52 4.14 -21.14
C ASN A 37 6.92 3.66 -19.74
N SER A 38 6.75 2.36 -19.47
CA SER A 38 7.09 1.75 -18.19
C SER A 38 8.12 0.64 -18.34
N VAL A 39 8.77 0.36 -17.21
CA VAL A 39 9.67 -0.77 -17.01
C VAL A 39 9.02 -1.68 -15.97
N THR A 40 8.89 -2.96 -16.30
CA THR A 40 8.37 -4.00 -15.40
C THR A 40 9.49 -4.88 -14.85
N ASN A 41 10.71 -4.71 -15.36
CA ASN A 41 11.90 -5.47 -14.99
C ASN A 41 12.98 -4.50 -14.51
N VAL A 42 13.16 -4.44 -13.20
CA VAL A 42 14.20 -3.67 -12.51
C VAL A 42 15.03 -4.66 -11.70
N THR A 43 16.10 -5.16 -12.32
CA THR A 43 16.97 -6.20 -11.73
C THR A 43 17.97 -5.62 -10.74
N GLU A 44 18.27 -4.33 -10.86
CA GLU A 44 19.08 -3.60 -9.88
C GLU A 44 18.25 -3.28 -8.64
N SER A 45 18.91 -3.20 -7.48
CA SER A 45 18.24 -2.84 -6.23
C SER A 45 17.82 -1.37 -6.29
N PHE A 46 16.60 -1.07 -5.89
CA PHE A 46 16.11 0.28 -5.72
C PHE A 46 15.49 0.49 -4.33
N THR A 47 15.43 1.74 -3.90
CA THR A 47 14.72 2.16 -2.69
C THR A 47 13.46 2.96 -3.05
N LEU A 48 12.56 3.10 -2.09
CA LEU A 48 11.30 3.82 -2.27
C LEU A 48 11.28 5.09 -1.43
N LEU A 49 10.78 6.18 -2.03
CA LEU A 49 10.61 7.47 -1.38
C LEU A 49 9.20 7.98 -1.59
N ALA A 50 8.45 8.22 -0.51
CA ALA A 50 7.22 8.99 -0.60
C ALA A 50 7.56 10.48 -0.67
N VAL A 51 7.08 11.14 -1.72
CA VAL A 51 7.19 12.57 -1.93
C VAL A 51 5.82 13.20 -1.78
N GLY A 52 5.64 13.96 -0.72
CA GLY A 52 4.39 14.67 -0.43
C GLY A 52 4.07 15.70 -1.51
N ARG A 53 2.79 15.80 -1.87
CA ARG A 53 2.28 16.77 -2.85
C ARG A 53 1.99 18.15 -2.24
N ASN A 54 2.62 18.43 -1.11
CA ASN A 54 2.61 19.71 -0.40
C ASN A 54 3.75 20.62 -0.86
N ASP A 55 3.68 21.90 -0.51
CA ASP A 55 4.74 22.89 -0.79
C ASP A 55 5.25 23.51 0.53
N PRO A 56 6.52 23.25 0.94
CA PRO A 56 7.51 22.39 0.28
C PRO A 56 7.16 20.90 0.42
N PRO A 57 7.62 20.03 -0.50
CA PRO A 57 7.30 18.61 -0.46
C PRO A 57 8.00 17.91 0.71
N THR A 58 7.26 17.06 1.41
CA THR A 58 7.82 16.20 2.45
C THR A 58 8.47 14.97 1.82
N LEU A 59 9.70 14.62 2.19
CA LEU A 59 10.41 13.45 1.70
C LEU A 59 10.48 12.38 2.79
N THR A 60 9.86 11.23 2.55
CA THR A 60 9.73 10.16 3.54
C THR A 60 10.29 8.85 2.98
N PRO A 61 11.48 8.40 3.43
CA PRO A 61 12.02 7.10 3.05
C PRO A 61 11.09 5.97 3.47
N LEU A 62 10.87 5.02 2.57
CA LEU A 62 9.96 3.91 2.79
C LEU A 62 10.71 2.60 3.01
N ALA A 63 10.13 1.74 3.83
CA ALA A 63 10.64 0.41 4.14
C ALA A 63 9.47 -0.56 4.35
N LEU A 64 9.76 -1.85 4.31
CA LEU A 64 8.85 -2.88 4.78
C LEU A 64 8.84 -2.96 6.29
N GLY A 65 7.64 -2.93 6.85
CA GLY A 65 7.37 -3.06 8.27
C GLY A 65 6.24 -4.06 8.56
N GLU A 66 5.95 -4.22 9.84
CA GLU A 66 4.77 -4.94 10.33
C GLU A 66 3.82 -3.97 11.00
N LEU A 67 2.54 -4.33 10.97
CA LEU A 67 1.48 -3.70 11.76
C LEU A 67 0.80 -4.79 12.56
N ASP A 68 0.56 -4.54 13.85
CA ASP A 68 -0.07 -5.49 14.76
C ASP A 68 -1.50 -5.88 14.35
N ALA A 69 -2.15 -5.05 13.52
CA ALA A 69 -3.47 -5.32 12.95
C ALA A 69 -3.47 -6.49 11.96
N PHE A 70 -2.30 -6.87 11.42
CA PHE A 70 -2.17 -7.92 10.41
C PHE A 70 -1.62 -9.21 11.01
N GLN A 71 -1.85 -10.31 10.30
CA GLN A 71 -1.28 -11.61 10.67
C GLN A 71 0.25 -11.59 10.54
N PRO A 72 0.98 -12.35 11.38
CA PRO A 72 2.41 -12.58 11.18
C PRO A 72 2.70 -13.02 9.75
N GLY A 73 3.81 -12.55 9.18
CA GLY A 73 4.18 -12.79 7.78
C GLY A 73 3.70 -11.75 6.78
N ILE A 74 2.68 -10.95 7.10
CA ILE A 74 2.31 -9.81 6.27
C ILE A 74 3.23 -8.64 6.59
N ARG A 75 3.76 -8.03 5.53
CA ARG A 75 4.58 -6.82 5.58
C ARG A 75 3.90 -5.73 4.77
N ILE A 76 4.07 -4.49 5.17
CA ILE A 76 3.50 -3.33 4.46
C ILE A 76 4.58 -2.30 4.16
N ILE A 77 4.37 -1.49 3.13
CA ILE A 77 5.21 -0.33 2.85
C ILE A 77 4.82 0.81 3.82
N ALA A 78 5.79 1.27 4.61
CA ALA A 78 5.62 2.33 5.59
C ALA A 78 6.84 3.26 5.67
N SER A 79 6.67 4.39 6.34
CA SER A 79 7.74 5.31 6.71
C SER A 79 8.77 4.59 7.58
N ALA A 80 10.01 4.50 7.09
CA ALA A 80 11.11 3.82 7.77
C ALA A 80 11.41 4.39 9.17
N ALA A 81 11.13 5.68 9.39
CA ALA A 81 11.34 6.35 10.68
C ALA A 81 10.21 6.07 11.70
N SER A 82 9.04 5.68 11.21
CA SER A 82 7.90 5.36 12.07
C SER A 82 7.97 3.93 12.63
N LEU A 83 8.57 3.01 11.86
CA LEU A 83 8.72 1.60 12.18
C LEU A 83 9.65 1.33 13.36
N SER A 84 9.31 0.32 14.18
CA SER A 84 10.17 -0.21 15.23
C SER A 84 11.26 -1.13 14.69
N LYS A 85 10.99 -1.78 13.54
CA LYS A 85 11.91 -2.66 12.82
C LYS A 85 11.63 -2.54 11.32
N ASN A 86 12.70 -2.41 10.54
CA ASN A 86 12.65 -2.48 9.08
C ASN A 86 12.99 -3.90 8.65
N TYR A 87 12.20 -4.47 7.75
CA TYR A 87 12.40 -5.82 7.20
C TYR A 87 13.00 -5.80 5.79
N GLY A 88 12.93 -4.65 5.11
CA GLY A 88 13.57 -4.43 3.82
C GLY A 88 13.45 -2.98 3.42
N THR A 89 14.54 -2.36 2.99
CA THR A 89 14.55 -0.98 2.44
C THR A 89 14.76 -0.98 0.93
N ASN A 90 15.19 -2.13 0.41
CA ASN A 90 15.61 -2.34 -0.96
C ASN A 90 14.65 -3.31 -1.63
N PHE A 91 14.41 -3.10 -2.91
CA PHE A 91 13.47 -3.86 -3.70
C PHE A 91 14.05 -4.18 -5.07
N THR A 92 13.53 -5.22 -5.69
CA THR A 92 13.69 -5.51 -7.12
C THR A 92 12.33 -5.74 -7.74
N MET A 93 12.25 -5.65 -9.07
CA MET A 93 11.03 -5.88 -9.82
C MET A 93 11.28 -6.83 -10.98
N THR A 94 10.45 -7.87 -11.11
CA THR A 94 10.53 -8.82 -12.24
C THR A 94 9.13 -9.06 -12.78
N ASP A 95 8.95 -8.79 -14.07
CA ASP A 95 7.67 -8.85 -14.78
C ASP A 95 6.51 -8.17 -14.03
N GLY A 96 6.82 -7.05 -13.36
CA GLY A 96 5.88 -6.23 -12.60
C GLY A 96 5.57 -6.74 -11.19
N ALA A 97 6.16 -7.86 -10.78
CA ALA A 97 6.12 -8.31 -9.40
C ALA A 97 7.26 -7.66 -8.62
N MET A 98 6.98 -7.19 -7.41
CA MET A 98 7.99 -6.61 -6.53
C MET A 98 8.44 -7.60 -5.46
N TYR A 99 9.74 -7.57 -5.20
CA TYR A 99 10.43 -8.43 -4.26
C TYR A 99 11.24 -7.55 -3.31
N SER A 100 11.20 -7.82 -2.01
CA SER A 100 12.11 -7.16 -1.08
C SER A 100 13.46 -7.85 -1.02
N ILE A 101 14.49 -7.06 -0.71
CA ILE A 101 15.78 -7.57 -0.28
C ILE A 101 15.82 -7.47 1.26
N PRO A 102 15.86 -8.61 1.99
CA PRO A 102 15.84 -8.59 3.45
C PRO A 102 17.06 -7.89 4.03
N VAL A 103 16.86 -7.18 5.14
CA VAL A 103 17.95 -6.66 5.97
C VAL A 103 18.42 -7.71 6.98
N ASP A 104 19.73 -7.84 7.13
CA ASP A 104 20.40 -8.62 8.19
C ASP A 104 19.97 -10.09 8.32
N GLY A 105 19.58 -10.75 7.22
CA GLY A 105 19.21 -12.16 7.21
C GLY A 105 17.95 -12.51 8.01
N SER A 106 17.15 -11.51 8.39
CA SER A 106 15.89 -11.68 9.12
C SER A 106 14.70 -11.26 8.26
N GLY A 107 13.59 -12.01 8.31
CA GLY A 107 12.33 -11.62 7.64
C GLY A 107 12.11 -12.14 6.22
N GLY A 108 13.01 -12.96 5.69
CA GLY A 108 12.87 -13.57 4.36
C GLY A 108 12.75 -12.57 3.20
N VAL A 109 12.64 -13.08 1.97
CA VAL A 109 12.21 -12.24 0.84
C VAL A 109 10.71 -12.05 0.96
N ALA A 110 10.24 -10.81 0.92
CA ALA A 110 8.83 -10.50 0.90
C ALA A 110 8.36 -10.26 -0.54
N LEU A 111 7.23 -10.86 -0.90
CA LEU A 111 6.69 -10.88 -2.26
C LEU A 111 5.37 -10.11 -2.32
N SER A 112 5.14 -9.33 -3.37
CA SER A 112 3.84 -8.68 -3.59
C SER A 112 2.69 -9.68 -3.54
N ASN A 113 1.73 -9.46 -2.63
CA ASN A 113 0.74 -10.48 -2.25
C ASN A 113 -0.54 -10.45 -3.09
N TYR A 114 -0.93 -9.29 -3.63
CA TYR A 114 -2.14 -9.12 -4.45
C TYR A 114 -2.02 -7.90 -5.37
N VAL A 115 -3.04 -7.68 -6.22
CA VAL A 115 -3.21 -6.44 -7.00
C VAL A 115 -3.94 -5.42 -6.14
N PRO A 116 -3.28 -4.35 -5.66
CA PRO A 116 -3.93 -3.38 -4.78
C PRO A 116 -5.17 -2.75 -5.42
N THR A 117 -6.22 -2.63 -4.62
CA THR A 117 -7.47 -1.96 -4.99
C THR A 117 -7.66 -0.72 -4.13
N SER A 118 -8.68 0.09 -4.42
CA SER A 118 -9.06 1.21 -3.55
C SER A 118 -9.09 0.79 -2.08
N ASN A 119 -8.58 1.68 -1.23
CA ASN A 119 -8.59 1.55 0.21
C ASN A 119 -7.76 0.38 0.77
N THR A 120 -6.62 0.06 0.12
CA THR A 120 -5.75 -1.05 0.53
C THR A 120 -4.33 -0.59 0.84
N LEU A 121 -3.67 -1.27 1.78
CA LEU A 121 -2.24 -1.09 2.02
C LEU A 121 -1.44 -1.86 0.98
N LEU A 122 -0.22 -1.43 0.71
CA LEU A 122 0.69 -2.18 -0.17
C LEU A 122 1.30 -3.35 0.62
N GLU A 123 0.67 -4.52 0.55
CA GLU A 123 1.05 -5.71 1.31
C GLU A 123 1.97 -6.68 0.56
N PHE A 124 2.86 -7.29 1.34
CA PHE A 124 3.84 -8.27 0.92
C PHE A 124 3.82 -9.47 1.87
N THR A 125 3.99 -10.67 1.35
CA THR A 125 4.08 -11.89 2.16
C THR A 125 5.53 -12.33 2.27
N ALA A 126 6.04 -12.44 3.50
CA ALA A 126 7.41 -12.85 3.79
C ALA A 126 7.62 -14.37 3.59
N SER A 127 8.77 -14.76 3.02
CA SER A 127 9.07 -16.15 2.68
C SER A 127 9.31 -17.07 3.87
N ASP A 128 9.76 -16.52 4.99
CA ASP A 128 10.00 -17.24 6.24
C ASP A 128 8.71 -17.59 7.00
N ASP A 129 7.61 -16.91 6.69
CA ASP A 129 6.30 -17.11 7.32
C ASP A 129 5.30 -17.91 6.45
N SER A 130 5.82 -18.65 5.44
CA SER A 130 5.06 -19.46 4.46
C SER A 130 4.63 -18.69 3.19
N ALA A 131 5.57 -18.07 2.45
CA ALA A 131 5.25 -17.62 1.09
C ALA A 131 4.92 -18.82 0.18
N THR A 132 3.65 -19.21 0.16
CA THR A 132 3.11 -20.20 -0.78
C THR A 132 2.40 -19.44 -1.89
N GLY A 133 3.15 -19.00 -2.90
CA GLY A 133 2.56 -18.33 -4.06
C GLY A 133 3.59 -17.65 -4.95
N ASP A 134 3.21 -17.46 -6.21
CA ASP A 134 3.94 -16.58 -7.12
C ASP A 134 3.67 -15.12 -6.73
N ALA A 135 4.71 -14.28 -6.78
CA ALA A 135 4.56 -12.84 -6.59
C ALA A 135 3.61 -12.25 -7.64
N ILE A 136 2.78 -11.29 -7.21
CA ILE A 136 1.72 -10.73 -8.06
C ILE A 136 2.23 -9.52 -8.85
N PRO A 137 2.07 -9.50 -10.20
CA PRO A 137 2.69 -8.50 -11.06
C PRO A 137 1.92 -7.17 -11.14
N ALA A 138 1.71 -6.49 -10.02
CA ALA A 138 0.86 -5.29 -9.92
C ALA A 138 1.60 -3.95 -10.06
N TYR A 139 2.92 -3.98 -10.19
CA TYR A 139 3.80 -2.82 -10.05
C TYR A 139 4.50 -2.52 -11.36
N CYS A 140 4.74 -1.24 -11.62
CA CYS A 140 5.49 -0.79 -12.78
C CYS A 140 6.32 0.44 -12.40
N GLU A 141 7.52 0.55 -12.93
CA GLU A 141 8.28 1.80 -12.87
C GLU A 141 7.97 2.63 -14.10
N LEU A 142 7.46 3.84 -13.91
CA LEU A 142 7.26 4.78 -15.01
C LEU A 142 8.39 5.79 -15.05
N PHE A 143 8.99 5.92 -16.23
CA PHE A 143 9.91 6.99 -16.54
C PHE A 143 9.18 8.04 -17.37
N ASN A 144 9.34 9.31 -17.01
CA ASN A 144 8.95 10.41 -17.86
C ASN A 144 10.21 11.00 -18.48
N THR A 145 10.42 10.69 -19.76
CA THR A 145 11.37 11.44 -20.59
C THR A 145 10.64 12.66 -21.13
N SER A 146 11.02 13.85 -20.67
CA SER A 146 10.62 15.07 -21.37
C SER A 146 11.06 14.97 -22.84
N PRO A 147 10.28 15.50 -23.82
CA PRO A 147 10.73 15.66 -25.20
C PRO A 147 12.06 16.43 -25.34
N HIS A 148 12.46 17.14 -24.27
CA HIS A 148 13.71 17.89 -24.16
C HIS A 148 14.83 17.13 -23.43
N GLY A 149 14.68 15.83 -23.17
CA GLY A 149 15.75 14.97 -22.62
C GLY A 149 15.99 15.12 -21.11
N VAL A 150 15.09 15.78 -20.38
CA VAL A 150 15.16 15.82 -18.92
C VAL A 150 14.49 14.58 -18.35
N THR A 151 15.26 13.76 -17.62
CA THR A 151 14.78 12.60 -16.88
C THR A 151 14.09 13.09 -15.61
N TYR A 152 12.78 12.88 -15.50
CA TYR A 152 12.06 13.03 -14.23
C TYR A 152 12.34 11.84 -13.31
N PRO A 153 12.15 11.96 -11.99
CA PRO A 153 12.31 10.84 -11.08
C PRO A 153 11.38 9.68 -11.51
N TYR A 154 11.91 8.47 -11.46
CA TYR A 154 11.14 7.25 -11.70
C TYR A 154 10.05 7.15 -10.64
N THR A 155 8.81 6.89 -11.08
CA THR A 155 7.65 6.83 -10.18
C THR A 155 7.04 5.43 -10.23
N LEU A 156 6.75 4.88 -9.06
CA LEU A 156 6.08 3.60 -8.92
C LEU A 156 4.60 3.76 -9.27
N ALA A 157 4.14 3.04 -10.29
CA ALA A 157 2.72 2.80 -10.51
C ALA A 157 2.29 1.50 -9.85
N VAL A 158 1.08 1.52 -9.32
CA VAL A 158 0.36 0.34 -8.84
C VAL A 158 -0.95 0.27 -9.60
N ASN A 159 -1.27 -0.89 -10.18
CA ASN A 159 -2.52 -1.07 -10.90
C ASN A 159 -2.72 0.00 -12.02
N ALA A 160 -1.61 0.34 -12.71
CA ALA A 160 -1.53 1.39 -13.74
C ALA A 160 -1.83 2.83 -13.26
N ASP A 161 -1.92 3.05 -11.95
CA ASP A 161 -2.13 4.35 -11.33
C ASP A 161 -0.87 4.84 -10.60
N LEU A 162 -0.58 6.14 -10.73
CA LEU A 162 0.60 6.81 -10.15
C LEU A 162 0.23 7.77 -9.02
N ASP A 163 -1.05 8.10 -8.90
CA ASP A 163 -1.52 9.32 -8.29
C ASP A 163 -2.33 9.14 -7.03
N ASP A 164 -2.91 7.96 -6.85
CA ASP A 164 -3.83 7.69 -5.75
C ASP A 164 -3.13 7.20 -4.48
N PHE A 165 -1.83 7.42 -4.32
CA PHE A 165 -1.12 7.09 -3.08
C PHE A 165 -1.30 8.17 -2.02
N ALA A 166 -1.49 7.73 -0.78
CA ALA A 166 -1.38 8.58 0.38
C ALA A 166 -0.50 7.96 1.46
N LEU A 167 0.15 8.82 2.24
CA LEU A 167 0.78 8.44 3.50
C LEU A 167 -0.23 8.70 4.62
N CYS A 168 -0.69 7.65 5.28
CA CYS A 168 -1.71 7.71 6.32
C CYS A 168 -1.15 7.15 7.62
N THR A 169 -1.62 7.64 8.76
CA THR A 169 -1.26 7.09 10.07
C THR A 169 -2.12 5.87 10.38
N ALA A 170 -1.46 4.75 10.67
CA ALA A 170 -2.07 3.52 11.14
C ALA A 170 -1.82 3.32 12.66
N PRO A 171 -2.84 2.94 13.44
CA PRO A 171 -2.63 2.52 14.82
C PRO A 171 -1.78 1.24 14.87
N ASN A 172 -0.76 1.25 15.73
CA ASN A 172 0.12 0.12 15.96
C ASN A 172 0.53 0.12 17.44
N ASN A 173 0.43 -1.00 18.15
CA ASN A 173 0.40 -0.96 19.62
C ASN A 173 1.66 -0.28 20.17
N GLY A 174 1.46 0.83 20.88
CA GLY A 174 2.52 1.61 21.51
C GLY A 174 3.04 2.79 20.69
N LYS A 175 3.02 2.76 19.35
CA LYS A 175 3.41 3.91 18.52
C LYS A 175 2.77 3.82 17.12
N PRO A 176 2.02 4.84 16.67
CA PRO A 176 1.49 4.88 15.30
C PRO A 176 2.59 4.77 14.24
N VAL A 177 2.23 4.18 13.11
CA VAL A 177 3.11 3.97 11.95
C VAL A 177 2.50 4.68 10.75
N ASP A 178 3.30 5.39 9.97
CA ASP A 178 2.82 6.03 8.75
C ASP A 178 2.97 5.06 7.59
N VAL A 179 1.87 4.72 6.93
CA VAL A 179 1.75 3.62 5.95
C VAL A 179 1.35 4.16 4.60
N ILE A 180 1.80 3.50 3.53
CA ILE A 180 1.33 3.81 2.17
C ILE A 180 0.02 3.09 1.93
N VAL A 181 -1.00 3.87 1.56
CA VAL A 181 -2.32 3.40 1.17
C VAL A 181 -2.56 3.75 -0.29
N PHE A 182 -3.10 2.80 -1.04
CA PHE A 182 -3.56 2.98 -2.41
C PHE A 182 -5.04 3.36 -2.43
N ALA A 183 -5.35 4.51 -3.04
CA ALA A 183 -6.67 5.12 -3.18
C ALA A 183 -7.49 5.10 -1.88
N PRO A 184 -7.06 5.80 -0.81
CA PRO A 184 -7.76 5.78 0.47
C PRO A 184 -9.19 6.35 0.37
N ASP A 185 -10.17 5.67 0.96
CA ASP A 185 -11.53 6.17 1.04
C ASP A 185 -11.74 7.05 2.29
N SER A 186 -12.55 8.09 2.14
CA SER A 186 -12.90 8.97 3.25
C SER A 186 -13.67 8.22 4.34
N GLY A 187 -13.34 8.46 5.61
CA GLY A 187 -14.07 7.91 6.76
C GLY A 187 -13.59 6.54 7.24
N VAL A 188 -12.54 5.99 6.63
CA VAL A 188 -11.86 4.80 7.14
C VAL A 188 -11.07 5.14 8.40
N THR A 189 -11.16 4.28 9.41
CA THR A 189 -10.49 4.44 10.72
C THR A 189 -9.73 3.18 11.14
N ASP A 190 -9.84 2.10 10.35
CA ASP A 190 -9.19 0.81 10.54
C ASP A 190 -8.99 0.18 9.14
N PRO A 191 -7.79 -0.28 8.77
CA PRO A 191 -6.54 -0.37 9.55
C PRO A 191 -5.72 0.93 9.63
N TYR A 192 -6.23 2.04 9.10
CA TYR A 192 -5.58 3.35 9.18
C TYR A 192 -6.61 4.47 9.35
N ASP A 193 -6.16 5.65 9.78
CA ASP A 193 -7.00 6.84 9.91
C ASP A 193 -6.99 7.65 8.60
N ALA A 194 -8.08 7.59 7.83
CA ALA A 194 -8.21 8.32 6.57
C ALA A 194 -8.12 9.85 6.72
N SER A 195 -8.44 10.38 7.90
CA SER A 195 -8.35 11.82 8.15
C SER A 195 -6.91 12.32 8.27
N SER A 196 -5.96 11.40 8.50
CA SER A 196 -4.53 11.69 8.57
C SER A 196 -3.81 11.62 7.22
N CYS A 197 -4.47 11.11 6.18
CA CYS A 197 -3.85 10.84 4.90
C CYS A 197 -3.39 12.11 4.18
N VAL A 198 -2.11 12.14 3.82
CA VAL A 198 -1.55 13.17 2.93
C VAL A 198 -1.23 12.56 1.57
N PRO A 199 -1.67 13.16 0.45
CA PRO A 199 -1.35 12.65 -0.88
C PRO A 199 0.16 12.67 -1.17
N VAL A 200 0.68 11.57 -1.73
CA VAL A 200 2.10 11.41 -2.07
C VAL A 200 2.26 10.86 -3.49
N SER A 201 3.45 11.01 -4.06
CA SER A 201 3.93 10.19 -5.16
C SER A 201 4.99 9.24 -4.60
N VAL A 202 4.99 7.97 -5.01
CA VAL A 202 6.02 7.01 -4.60
C VAL A 202 7.09 6.99 -5.68
N GLN A 203 8.27 7.51 -5.37
CA GLN A 203 9.42 7.52 -6.28
C GLN A 203 10.26 6.25 -6.09
N VAL A 204 10.77 5.75 -7.22
CA VAL A 204 11.77 4.70 -7.29
C VAL A 204 13.14 5.35 -7.39
N LEU A 205 13.99 5.11 -6.40
CA LEU A 205 15.35 5.63 -6.37
C LEU A 205 16.31 4.48 -6.64
N HIS A 206 16.91 4.50 -7.83
CA HIS A 206 18.01 3.61 -8.17
C HIS A 206 19.27 4.12 -7.47
N ASP A 207 20.06 3.21 -6.90
CA ASP A 207 21.42 3.52 -6.46
C ASP A 207 22.31 3.74 -7.70
N CYS A 208 22.14 4.87 -8.36
CA CYS A 208 23.00 5.28 -9.45
C CYS A 208 24.30 5.90 -8.92
N CYS A 209 25.34 5.73 -9.73
CA CYS A 209 26.67 6.33 -9.54
C CYS A 209 26.61 7.85 -9.40
#